data_AF-A0A9D2T465-F1
#
_entry.id   AF-A0A9D2T465-F1
#
_cell.length_a   1.000
_cell.length_b   1.000
_cell.length_c   1.000
_cell.angle_alpha   90.00
_cell.angle_beta   90.00
_cell.angle_gamma   90.00
#
_symmetry.space_group_name_H-M   'P 1'
#
loop_
_entity.id
_entity.type
_entity.pdbx_description
1 polymer ?
#
loop_
_entity_poly.entity_id
_entity_poly.type
_entity_poly.pdbx_seq_one_letter_code
_entity_poly.pdbx_strand_id
1 'polypeptide(L)'
;MGGNRNAGNINENSACGKVWLAGAGPGDAGLLTVKAAQLIESADVIVYDALISAELLSRIPKDTETIYVGKHSGNHPVPQHEINQILVREAKKGKKVLRLKGGDPFVFGRGGEELETLISEQIPFEVVPGITSSVAVPAYAGIPVTHRDYTSSFHVITGHARKDGTLSIDFDSLVRLNGTLVFLMSVSSMEKILKGLTDAGMDPDMPAAVLERGTTARQRRVTATVGTLKAESDRAGIRTPAIIVVGKVCALSDKLHWAEDRPLGGRQFLLTRPRQNMSSLAGRLRDLGAQVIEMPAIHTEEICPNESLKAALERFRQHGEGKWLVFTSPIGVNVFFDTLKEMKMDLRSVLGGTGKVRIGAIGSATADALCGYGLIPDAVPGTYNAGELGKELAEMSEPGEYVLIARAEKGSPDLIPPLIDKGLLVDDIPLYRTVYEINPLLKEEVMRMLQNGEIDAVTFTSASTVRGFVRAMGENGIDYGSICAVCIGEQTARAAAEYRMRTETAAQASMNAMVEKIMELFRNN
;
A
#
# COMPACT_ATOMS: atom_id res chain seq x y z
N MET A 1 61.36 34.68 -2.23
CA MET A 1 61.80 33.31 -1.93
C MET A 1 61.06 32.92 -0.65
N GLY A 2 60.04 32.08 -0.65
CA GLY A 2 59.88 30.80 -1.32
C GLY A 2 59.35 29.89 -0.21
N GLY A 3 58.03 29.78 -0.15
CA GLY A 3 57.29 29.25 1.00
C GLY A 3 57.48 27.75 1.23
N ASN A 4 57.27 27.35 2.48
CA ASN A 4 57.08 25.96 2.86
C ASN A 4 56.15 25.92 4.08
N ARG A 5 54.94 25.38 3.92
CA ARG A 5 54.48 24.16 4.62
C ARG A 5 52.97 23.91 4.52
N ASN A 6 52.68 22.62 4.36
CA ASN A 6 51.48 21.88 4.77
C ASN A 6 50.20 22.00 3.93
N ALA A 7 50.19 21.25 2.83
CA ALA A 7 48.97 20.63 2.33
C ALA A 7 48.58 19.48 3.29
N GLY A 8 47.70 19.78 4.24
CA GLY A 8 47.06 18.79 5.10
C GLY A 8 45.90 18.11 4.36
N ASN A 9 45.93 16.77 4.37
CA ASN A 9 44.83 15.87 4.04
C ASN A 9 43.45 16.46 4.39
N ILE A 10 42.62 16.66 3.37
CA ILE A 10 41.18 16.82 3.56
C ILE A 10 40.63 15.39 3.65
N ASN A 11 40.31 14.96 4.88
CA ASN A 11 39.65 13.69 5.15
C ASN A 11 38.42 13.51 4.25
N GLU A 12 38.37 12.38 3.55
CA GLU A 12 37.13 11.74 3.10
C GLU A 12 36.29 11.38 4.35
N ASN A 13 35.60 12.37 4.92
CA ASN A 13 34.55 12.11 5.89
C ASN A 13 33.43 11.37 5.15
N SER A 14 33.13 10.15 5.59
CA SER A 14 31.87 9.45 5.26
C SER A 14 30.73 10.48 5.29
N ALA A 15 30.14 10.76 4.13
CA ALA A 15 29.22 11.88 3.99
C ALA A 15 28.02 11.67 4.92
N CYS A 16 27.80 12.60 5.86
CA CYS A 16 26.66 12.56 6.75
C CYS A 16 25.37 12.51 5.90
N GLY A 17 24.45 11.63 6.29
CA GLY A 17 23.17 11.43 5.63
C GLY A 17 22.24 12.62 5.79
N LYS A 18 21.00 12.49 5.32
CA LYS A 18 19.98 13.55 5.34
C LYS A 18 18.72 13.05 6.04
N VAL A 19 18.05 13.94 6.78
CA VAL A 19 16.74 13.65 7.37
C VAL A 19 15.63 14.41 6.65
N TRP A 20 14.61 13.71 6.19
CA TRP A 20 13.34 14.31 5.77
C TRP A 20 12.31 14.20 6.88
N LEU A 21 11.67 15.31 7.18
CA LEU A 21 10.56 15.37 8.11
C LEU A 21 9.26 15.53 7.33
N ALA A 22 8.51 14.44 7.14
CA ALA A 22 7.36 14.42 6.22
C ALA A 22 6.04 14.13 6.93
N GLY A 23 5.01 14.87 6.55
CA GLY A 23 3.64 14.60 6.97
C GLY A 23 2.97 13.54 6.09
N ALA A 24 2.39 12.53 6.72
CA ALA A 24 1.71 11.41 6.07
C ALA A 24 0.22 11.68 5.79
N GLY A 25 -0.32 12.79 6.29
CA GLY A 25 -1.76 13.04 6.26
C GLY A 25 -2.53 12.34 7.39
N PRO A 26 -3.86 12.48 7.42
CA PRO A 26 -4.70 12.03 8.53
C PRO A 26 -5.07 10.52 8.50
N GLY A 27 -4.79 9.80 7.42
CA GLY A 27 -5.04 8.36 7.33
C GLY A 27 -5.17 7.84 5.90
N ASP A 28 -5.97 8.51 5.06
CA ASP A 28 -6.13 8.20 3.63
C ASP A 28 -4.80 8.35 2.87
N ALA A 29 -4.34 7.28 2.23
CA ALA A 29 -3.09 7.34 1.48
C ALA A 29 -3.16 8.20 0.20
N GLY A 30 -4.36 8.53 -0.28
CA GLY A 30 -4.60 9.53 -1.33
C GLY A 30 -4.28 10.96 -0.88
N LEU A 31 -4.18 11.21 0.43
CA LEU A 31 -3.79 12.52 0.99
C LEU A 31 -2.29 12.67 1.22
N LEU A 32 -1.48 11.68 0.83
CA LEU A 32 -0.03 11.86 0.75
C LEU A 32 0.29 12.96 -0.26
N THR A 33 1.19 13.86 0.12
CA THR A 33 1.76 14.76 -0.88
C THR A 33 2.61 13.96 -1.86
N VAL A 34 2.66 14.41 -3.12
CA VAL A 34 3.46 13.76 -4.18
C VAL A 34 4.91 13.56 -3.71
N LYS A 35 5.46 14.56 -3.02
CA LYS A 35 6.82 14.51 -2.48
C LYS A 35 6.98 13.49 -1.35
N ALA A 36 6.02 13.40 -0.42
CA ALA A 36 6.08 12.38 0.64
C ALA A 36 6.02 10.95 0.05
N ALA A 37 5.16 10.73 -0.96
CA ALA A 37 5.08 9.45 -1.66
C ALA A 37 6.41 9.06 -2.35
N GLN A 38 7.05 10.00 -3.04
CA GLN A 38 8.37 9.79 -3.67
C GLN A 38 9.49 9.48 -2.65
N LEU A 39 9.45 10.14 -1.49
CA LEU A 39 10.44 9.90 -0.43
C LEU A 39 10.26 8.54 0.25
N ILE A 40 9.02 8.05 0.39
CA ILE A 40 8.75 6.70 0.91
C ILE A 40 9.43 5.63 0.04
N GLU A 41 9.47 5.83 -1.27
CA GLU A 41 10.08 4.87 -2.22
C GLU A 41 11.60 4.93 -2.26
N SER A 42 12.23 6.02 -1.79
CA SER A 42 13.66 6.29 -1.98
C SER A 42 14.46 6.43 -0.68
N ALA A 43 13.80 6.35 0.48
CA ALA A 43 14.45 6.39 1.78
C ALA A 43 15.18 5.08 2.09
N ASP A 44 16.35 5.19 2.70
CA ASP A 44 17.12 4.03 3.17
C ASP A 44 16.51 3.48 4.48
N VAL A 45 15.97 4.39 5.31
CA VAL A 45 15.30 4.06 6.57
C VAL A 45 14.11 4.98 6.84
N ILE A 46 13.00 4.41 7.27
CA ILE A 46 11.77 5.13 7.61
C ILE A 46 11.49 5.02 9.12
N VAL A 47 11.47 6.15 9.81
CA VAL A 47 11.10 6.27 11.22
C VAL A 47 9.66 6.76 11.33
N TYR A 48 8.74 5.93 11.84
CA TYR A 48 7.31 6.23 11.81
C TYR A 48 6.62 6.02 13.16
N ASP A 49 5.52 6.74 13.40
CA ASP A 49 4.75 6.69 14.64
C ASP A 49 3.45 5.87 14.53
N ALA A 50 2.67 5.83 15.63
CA ALA A 50 1.46 5.02 15.75
C ALA A 50 0.27 5.50 14.88
N LEU A 51 0.33 6.70 14.31
CA LEU A 51 -0.81 7.28 13.57
C LEU A 51 -0.78 6.95 12.07
N ILE A 52 0.24 6.22 11.60
CA ILE A 52 0.33 5.79 10.21
C ILE A 52 -0.61 4.61 9.97
N SER A 53 -1.51 4.75 9.00
CA SER A 53 -2.50 3.71 8.66
C SER A 53 -1.84 2.50 7.99
N ALA A 54 -2.48 1.33 8.09
CA ALA A 54 -2.04 0.12 7.38
C ALA A 54 -1.92 0.34 5.87
N GLU A 55 -2.81 1.15 5.29
CA GLU A 55 -2.73 1.53 3.88
C GLU A 55 -1.46 2.33 3.56
N LEU A 56 -1.05 3.27 4.41
CA LEU A 56 0.20 4.02 4.24
C LEU A 56 1.43 3.14 4.42
N LEU A 57 1.44 2.29 5.46
CA LEU A 57 2.49 1.28 5.66
C LEU A 57 2.61 0.36 4.45
N SER A 58 1.48 0.07 3.79
CA SER A 58 1.44 -0.76 2.60
C SER A 58 2.09 -0.15 1.38
N ARG A 59 2.53 1.12 1.43
CA ARG A 59 3.32 1.77 0.37
C ARG A 59 4.82 1.67 0.60
N ILE A 60 5.27 1.46 1.83
CA ILE A 60 6.69 1.30 2.15
C ILE A 60 7.25 0.10 1.36
N PRO A 61 8.37 0.27 0.65
CA PRO A 61 9.03 -0.86 -0.01
C PRO A 61 9.44 -1.92 1.01
N LYS A 62 9.35 -3.19 0.62
CA LYS A 62 9.58 -4.32 1.52
C LYS A 62 10.98 -4.29 2.14
N ASP A 63 11.99 -3.95 1.34
CA ASP A 63 13.40 -4.01 1.74
C ASP A 63 13.88 -2.72 2.42
N THR A 64 12.99 -1.74 2.61
CA THR A 64 13.29 -0.52 3.34
C THR A 64 13.36 -0.79 4.84
N GLU A 65 14.45 -0.37 5.49
CA GLU A 65 14.56 -0.46 6.94
C GLU A 65 13.50 0.41 7.61
N THR A 66 12.79 -0.10 8.61
CA THR A 66 11.78 0.66 9.33
C THR A 66 12.03 0.67 10.83
N ILE A 67 11.77 1.81 11.47
CA ILE A 67 11.91 1.99 12.92
C ILE A 67 10.59 2.55 13.45
N TYR A 68 9.85 1.72 14.17
CA TYR A 68 8.62 2.13 14.84
C TYR A 68 8.95 2.86 16.15
N VAL A 69 8.46 4.10 16.28
CA VAL A 69 8.64 4.93 17.49
C VAL A 69 7.32 5.27 18.19
N GLY A 70 6.23 4.58 17.82
CA GLY A 70 4.92 4.74 18.44
C GLY A 70 4.76 3.98 19.76
N LYS A 71 3.54 4.00 20.32
CA LYS A 71 3.21 3.24 21.54
C LYS A 71 3.07 1.77 21.18
N HIS A 72 3.83 0.88 21.82
CA HIS A 72 3.56 -0.55 21.82
C HIS A 72 2.52 -0.85 22.90
N SER A 73 1.56 -1.72 22.61
CA SER A 73 0.69 -2.32 23.63
C SER A 73 1.57 -3.05 24.66
N GLY A 74 1.82 -2.42 25.81
CA GLY A 74 2.63 -2.97 26.91
C GLY A 74 3.98 -2.28 27.16
N ASN A 75 4.46 -1.39 26.28
CA ASN A 75 5.71 -0.64 26.49
C ASN A 75 5.45 0.86 26.68
N HIS A 76 6.22 1.48 27.58
CA HIS A 76 6.21 2.92 27.78
C HIS A 76 6.53 3.65 26.46
N PRO A 77 5.93 4.83 26.21
CA PRO A 77 6.20 5.60 24.99
C PRO A 77 7.70 5.87 24.84
N VAL A 78 8.26 5.69 23.63
CA VAL A 78 9.63 6.13 23.33
C VAL A 78 9.70 7.63 23.63
N PRO A 79 10.51 8.07 24.60
CA PRO A 79 10.64 9.48 24.92
C PRO A 79 11.08 10.27 23.69
N GLN A 80 10.59 11.51 23.54
CA GLN A 80 10.92 12.33 22.35
C GLN A 80 12.42 12.48 22.13
N HIS A 81 13.20 12.64 23.19
CA HIS A 81 14.65 12.76 23.07
C HIS A 81 15.29 11.51 22.43
N GLU A 82 14.77 10.31 22.70
CA GLU A 82 15.25 9.07 22.08
C GLU A 82 14.90 9.03 20.60
N ILE A 83 13.69 9.47 20.22
CA ILE A 83 13.30 9.61 18.81
C ILE A 83 14.27 10.54 18.07
N ASN A 84 14.57 11.69 18.67
CA ASN A 84 15.51 12.64 18.08
C ASN A 84 16.90 11.99 17.90
N GLN A 85 17.36 11.22 18.89
CA GLN A 85 18.65 10.52 18.81
C GLN A 85 18.66 9.38 17.79
N ILE A 86 17.53 8.70 17.54
CA ILE A 86 17.40 7.72 16.46
C ILE A 86 17.65 8.40 15.10
N LEU A 87 17.00 9.56 14.86
CA LEU A 87 17.18 10.32 13.62
C LEU A 87 18.64 10.73 13.42
N VAL A 88 19.27 11.24 14.49
CA VAL A 88 20.69 11.63 14.49
C VAL A 88 21.58 10.43 14.15
N ARG A 89 21.36 9.31 14.84
CA ARG A 89 22.16 8.09 14.68
C ARG A 89 22.08 7.54 13.27
N GLU A 90 20.89 7.41 12.71
CA GLU A 90 20.73 6.86 11.36
C GLU A 90 21.30 7.79 10.29
N ALA A 91 21.13 9.11 10.43
CA ALA A 91 21.75 10.07 9.51
C ALA A 91 23.29 10.05 9.60
N LYS A 92 23.87 9.91 10.81
CA LYS A 92 25.33 9.75 10.99
C LYS A 92 25.90 8.47 10.37
N LYS A 93 25.07 7.47 10.04
CA LYS A 93 25.46 6.30 9.24
C LYS A 93 25.49 6.58 7.73
N GLY A 94 25.22 7.82 7.29
CA GLY A 94 25.17 8.19 5.87
C GLY A 94 23.82 7.94 5.20
N LYS A 95 22.79 7.53 5.96
CA LYS A 95 21.48 7.15 5.42
C LYS A 95 20.60 8.35 5.06
N LYS A 96 19.75 8.16 4.05
CA LYS A 96 18.58 8.97 3.76
C LYS A 96 17.43 8.56 4.69
N VAL A 97 17.26 9.30 5.77
CA VAL A 97 16.27 9.02 6.82
C VAL A 97 14.97 9.75 6.53
N LEU A 98 13.85 9.03 6.49
CA LEU A 98 12.52 9.63 6.41
C LEU A 98 11.81 9.50 7.77
N ARG A 99 11.63 10.61 8.48
CA ARG A 99 10.76 10.72 9.63
C ARG A 99 9.33 10.99 9.15
N LEU A 100 8.52 9.94 9.09
CA LEU A 100 7.14 9.99 8.64
C LEU A 100 6.19 10.18 9.85
N LYS A 101 5.39 11.26 9.82
CA LYS A 101 4.55 11.69 10.95
C LYS A 101 3.09 11.77 10.53
N GLY A 102 2.17 11.38 11.41
CA GLY A 102 0.74 11.58 11.16
C GLY A 102 0.37 13.05 10.99
N GLY A 103 -0.50 13.37 10.04
CA GLY A 103 -0.93 14.74 9.74
C GLY A 103 0.19 15.59 9.14
N ASP A 104 0.49 16.71 9.78
CA ASP A 104 1.56 17.65 9.40
C ASP A 104 2.66 17.70 10.49
N PRO A 105 3.96 17.76 10.12
CA PRO A 105 5.05 17.77 11.10
C PRO A 105 5.01 18.91 12.13
N PHE A 106 4.45 20.07 11.77
CA PHE A 106 4.46 21.29 12.58
C PHE A 106 3.13 21.60 13.26
N VAL A 107 2.04 20.89 12.92
CA VAL A 107 0.76 21.04 13.64
C VAL A 107 0.69 20.05 14.80
N PHE A 108 1.15 20.48 15.97
CA PHE A 108 1.29 19.65 17.19
C PHE A 108 2.06 18.34 17.02
N GLY A 109 2.85 18.22 15.95
CA GLY A 109 3.64 17.04 15.64
C GLY A 109 5.01 17.02 16.33
N ARG A 110 5.42 18.08 17.04
CA ARG A 110 6.75 18.24 17.65
C ARG A 110 7.91 18.25 16.65
N GLY A 111 7.64 18.57 15.37
CA GLY A 111 8.67 18.63 14.35
C GLY A 111 9.77 19.66 14.66
N GLY A 112 9.43 20.80 15.28
CA GLY A 112 10.42 21.79 15.69
C GLY A 112 11.50 21.24 16.64
N GLU A 113 11.08 20.50 17.67
CA GLU A 113 11.99 19.87 18.64
C GLU A 113 12.92 18.83 17.99
N GLU A 114 12.38 18.06 17.03
CA GLU A 114 13.16 17.09 16.24
C GLU A 114 14.23 17.83 15.42
N LEU A 115 13.88 18.94 14.76
CA LEU A 115 14.81 19.73 13.95
C LEU A 115 15.87 20.48 14.76
N GLU A 116 15.53 21.02 15.92
CA GLU A 116 16.51 21.67 16.83
C GLU A 116 17.66 20.72 17.17
N THR A 117 17.33 19.44 17.39
CA THR A 117 18.34 18.41 17.65
C THR A 117 19.21 18.15 16.43
N LEU A 118 18.61 18.07 15.22
CA LEU A 118 19.36 17.89 13.97
C LEU A 118 20.30 19.06 13.69
N ILE A 119 19.87 20.29 14.00
CA ILE A 119 20.69 21.51 13.87
C ILE A 119 21.90 21.43 14.81
N SER A 120 21.69 21.06 16.08
CA SER A 120 22.80 20.94 17.05
C SER A 120 23.83 19.89 16.65
N GLU A 121 23.39 18.87 15.91
CA GLU A 121 24.22 17.77 15.43
C GLU A 121 24.74 17.98 14.00
N GLN A 122 24.47 19.15 13.40
CA GLN A 122 24.89 19.54 12.05
C GLN A 122 24.41 18.59 10.94
N ILE A 123 23.23 18.00 11.10
CA ILE A 123 22.63 17.08 10.13
C ILE A 123 21.74 17.86 9.15
N PRO A 124 21.95 17.72 7.82
CA PRO A 124 21.08 18.36 6.85
C PRO A 124 19.68 17.77 6.91
N PHE A 125 18.68 18.65 6.86
CA PHE A 125 17.28 18.22 6.89
C PHE A 125 16.43 18.97 5.87
N GLU A 126 15.23 18.45 5.64
CA GLU A 126 14.21 19.08 4.81
C GLU A 126 12.82 18.71 5.33
N VAL A 127 11.90 19.67 5.32
CA VAL A 127 10.52 19.48 5.79
C VAL A 127 9.59 19.34 4.59
N VAL A 128 8.75 18.32 4.62
CA VAL A 128 7.69 18.09 3.65
C VAL A 128 6.36 18.21 4.39
N PRO A 129 5.61 19.32 4.16
CA PRO A 129 4.30 19.51 4.79
C PRO A 129 3.35 18.36 4.47
N GLY A 130 2.44 18.10 5.40
CA GLY A 130 1.37 17.12 5.24
C GLY A 130 0.00 17.76 5.32
N ILE A 131 -1.02 17.02 4.90
CA ILE A 131 -2.40 17.47 5.08
C ILE A 131 -2.78 17.27 6.56
N THR A 132 -2.98 18.36 7.29
CA THR A 132 -3.31 18.30 8.71
C THR A 132 -4.73 17.78 8.97
N SER A 133 -4.89 17.03 10.05
CA SER A 133 -6.20 16.54 10.49
C SER A 133 -7.16 17.67 10.85
N SER A 134 -6.65 18.85 11.24
CA SER A 134 -7.50 20.00 11.57
C SER A 134 -8.27 20.57 10.38
N VAL A 135 -7.90 20.22 9.15
CA VAL A 135 -8.56 20.68 7.91
C VAL A 135 -9.19 19.51 7.16
N ALA A 136 -8.44 18.42 6.97
CA ALA A 136 -8.94 17.29 6.16
C ALA A 136 -10.05 16.49 6.85
N VAL A 137 -9.95 16.26 8.17
CA VAL A 137 -10.99 15.47 8.87
C VAL A 137 -12.35 16.20 8.85
N PRO A 138 -12.44 17.51 9.12
CA PRO A 138 -13.68 18.26 8.90
C PRO A 138 -14.16 18.20 7.45
N ALA A 139 -13.27 18.34 6.47
CA ALA A 139 -13.64 18.30 5.05
C ALA A 139 -14.24 16.95 4.62
N TYR A 140 -13.70 15.83 5.11
CA TYR A 140 -14.25 14.48 4.87
C TYR A 140 -15.55 14.21 5.66
N ALA A 141 -15.84 15.05 6.65
CA ALA A 141 -17.07 15.05 7.42
C ALA A 141 -18.07 16.13 6.94
N GLY A 142 -17.87 16.76 5.78
CA GLY A 142 -18.77 17.80 5.27
C GLY A 142 -18.78 19.10 6.08
N ILE A 143 -17.75 19.35 6.89
CA ILE A 143 -17.64 20.55 7.71
C ILE A 143 -16.48 21.39 7.17
N PRO A 144 -16.75 22.46 6.41
CA PRO A 144 -15.69 23.38 6.00
C PRO A 144 -15.18 24.15 7.23
N VAL A 145 -13.86 24.26 7.38
CA VAL A 145 -13.28 24.98 8.54
C VAL A 145 -13.57 26.48 8.52
N THR A 146 -13.88 27.04 7.34
CA THR A 146 -14.32 28.43 7.16
C THR A 146 -15.47 28.48 6.17
N HIS A 147 -16.34 29.48 6.32
CA HIS A 147 -17.43 29.74 5.38
C HIS A 147 -17.86 31.19 5.53
N ARG A 148 -17.99 31.91 4.41
CA ARG A 148 -18.15 33.38 4.40
C ARG A 148 -19.29 33.88 5.30
N ASP A 149 -20.42 33.17 5.30
CA ASP A 149 -21.60 33.56 6.08
C ASP A 149 -21.53 33.17 7.56
N TYR A 150 -20.57 32.31 7.94
CA TYR A 150 -20.47 31.76 9.28
C TYR A 150 -19.25 32.27 10.05
N THR A 151 -18.08 32.35 9.41
CA THR A 151 -16.83 32.76 10.07
C THR A 151 -15.74 33.15 9.08
N SER A 152 -14.90 34.12 9.48
CA SER A 152 -13.71 34.58 8.75
C SER A 152 -12.40 34.01 9.31
N SER A 153 -12.43 33.24 10.40
CA SER A 153 -11.24 32.66 11.02
C SER A 153 -11.52 31.25 11.55
N PHE A 154 -10.45 30.47 11.69
CA PHE A 154 -10.49 29.23 12.44
C PHE A 154 -9.23 29.12 13.29
N HIS A 155 -9.35 28.38 14.39
CA HIS A 155 -8.30 28.25 15.40
C HIS A 155 -8.06 26.77 15.68
N VAL A 156 -6.79 26.38 15.71
CA VAL A 156 -6.39 25.00 15.97
C VAL A 156 -5.75 24.95 17.36
N ILE A 157 -6.37 24.21 18.28
CA ILE A 157 -6.03 24.16 19.70
C ILE A 157 -5.69 22.73 20.09
N THR A 158 -4.73 22.55 20.99
CA THR A 158 -4.48 21.26 21.63
C THR A 158 -5.36 21.13 22.87
N GLY A 159 -6.16 20.07 22.92
CA GLY A 159 -6.93 19.67 24.10
C GLY A 159 -6.16 18.78 25.07
N HIS A 160 -4.84 18.62 24.87
CA HIS A 160 -4.02 17.79 25.74
C HIS A 160 -3.80 18.49 27.09
N ALA A 161 -4.35 17.91 28.16
CA ALA A 161 -4.11 18.39 29.52
C ALA A 161 -2.64 18.18 29.91
N ARG A 162 -2.11 19.10 30.72
CA ARG A 162 -0.80 18.93 31.37
C ARG A 162 -0.85 17.72 32.33
N LYS A 163 0.31 17.26 32.81
CA LYS A 163 0.42 16.12 33.75
C LYS A 163 -0.40 16.29 35.04
N ASP A 164 -0.67 17.53 35.44
CA ASP A 164 -1.51 17.91 36.58
C ASP A 164 -3.02 17.94 36.25
N GLY A 165 -3.41 17.59 35.01
CA GLY A 165 -4.79 17.57 34.55
C GLY A 165 -5.37 18.95 34.18
N THR A 166 -4.55 20.01 34.21
CA THR A 166 -4.97 21.37 33.83
C THR A 166 -4.96 21.57 32.32
N LEU A 167 -5.97 22.27 31.80
CA LEU A 167 -6.00 22.77 30.44
C LEU A 167 -5.58 24.24 30.48
N SER A 168 -4.49 24.58 29.79
CA SER A 168 -4.03 25.96 29.64
C SER A 168 -4.66 26.57 28.39
N ILE A 169 -5.99 26.74 28.39
CA ILE A 169 -6.75 27.29 27.26
C ILE A 169 -7.47 28.55 27.72
N ASP A 170 -7.26 29.66 27.02
CA ASP A 170 -7.98 30.93 27.23
C ASP A 170 -9.33 30.89 26.51
N PHE A 171 -10.33 30.29 27.16
CA PHE A 171 -11.66 30.10 26.59
C PHE A 171 -12.35 31.45 26.28
N ASP A 172 -12.22 32.46 27.15
CA ASP A 172 -12.77 33.80 26.91
C ASP A 172 -12.31 34.39 25.58
N SER A 173 -11.02 34.30 25.28
CA SER A 173 -10.49 34.74 23.99
C SER A 173 -11.05 33.93 22.82
N LEU A 174 -11.15 32.61 22.95
CA LEU A 174 -11.69 31.75 21.89
C LEU A 174 -13.16 32.05 21.58
N VAL A 175 -13.98 32.30 22.61
CA VAL A 175 -15.40 32.67 22.45
C VAL A 175 -15.51 34.04 21.76
N ARG A 176 -14.72 35.04 22.20
CA ARG A 176 -14.73 36.40 21.61
C ARG A 176 -14.34 36.43 20.14
N LEU A 177 -13.44 35.54 19.71
CA LEU A 177 -12.98 35.46 18.32
C LEU A 177 -14.10 35.04 17.35
N ASN A 178 -15.15 34.36 17.83
CA ASN A 178 -16.29 33.90 17.03
C ASN A 178 -15.86 33.12 15.76
N GLY A 179 -14.76 32.37 15.89
CA GLY A 179 -14.16 31.53 14.86
C GLY A 179 -14.69 30.10 14.87
N THR A 180 -14.32 29.29 13.86
CA THR A 180 -14.37 27.82 14.01
C THR A 180 -13.24 27.36 14.93
N LEU A 181 -13.55 26.62 15.98
CA LEU A 181 -12.56 26.07 16.91
C LEU A 181 -12.34 24.58 16.63
N VAL A 182 -11.10 24.18 16.37
CA VAL A 182 -10.72 22.79 16.13
C VAL A 182 -9.78 22.34 17.23
N PHE A 183 -10.25 21.43 18.10
CA PHE A 183 -9.46 20.88 19.19
C PHE A 183 -8.90 19.51 18.81
N LEU A 184 -7.58 19.43 18.68
CA LEU A 184 -6.82 18.19 18.48
C LEU A 184 -6.48 17.55 19.82
N MET A 185 -6.26 16.22 19.85
CA MET A 185 -5.89 15.47 21.08
C MET A 185 -6.84 15.72 22.27
N SER A 186 -8.14 15.83 21.99
CA SER A 186 -9.09 16.49 22.89
C SER A 186 -10.13 15.56 23.51
N VAL A 187 -10.23 14.30 23.05
CA VAL A 187 -11.28 13.35 23.48
C VAL A 187 -11.33 13.16 25.00
N SER A 188 -10.18 12.92 25.64
CA SER A 188 -10.10 12.73 27.10
C SER A 188 -10.42 13.99 27.90
N SER A 189 -10.44 15.15 27.26
CA SER A 189 -10.68 16.46 27.88
C SER A 189 -11.93 17.14 27.33
N MET A 190 -12.75 16.42 26.57
CA MET A 190 -13.95 16.94 25.89
C MET A 190 -14.90 17.65 26.85
N GLU A 191 -15.22 17.02 27.98
CA GLU A 191 -16.11 17.60 28.99
C GLU A 191 -15.58 18.93 29.54
N LYS A 192 -14.27 18.99 29.84
CA LYS A 192 -13.61 20.22 30.31
C LYS A 192 -13.59 21.32 29.24
N ILE A 193 -13.38 20.95 27.97
CA ILE A 193 -13.36 21.90 26.85
C ILE A 193 -14.75 22.51 26.65
N LEU A 194 -15.79 21.67 26.57
CA LEU A 194 -17.17 22.13 26.36
C LEU A 194 -17.67 22.97 27.55
N LYS A 195 -17.34 22.56 28.78
CA LYS A 195 -17.63 23.35 29.98
C LYS A 195 -16.89 24.69 29.96
N GLY A 196 -15.60 24.70 29.65
CA GLY A 196 -14.81 25.93 29.56
C GLY A 196 -15.36 26.93 28.54
N LEU A 197 -15.80 26.45 27.36
CA LEU A 197 -16.46 27.29 26.35
C LEU A 197 -17.79 27.86 26.86
N THR A 198 -18.61 27.03 27.51
CA THR A 198 -19.91 27.45 28.05
C THR A 198 -19.75 28.46 29.19
N ASP A 199 -18.83 28.19 30.13
CA ASP A 199 -18.52 29.08 31.26
C ASP A 199 -17.96 30.44 30.77
N ALA A 200 -17.25 30.46 29.64
CA ALA A 200 -16.78 31.67 28.96
C ALA A 200 -17.84 32.38 28.09
N GLY A 201 -19.10 31.93 28.14
CA GLY A 201 -20.24 32.58 27.49
C GLY A 201 -20.55 32.10 26.07
N MET A 202 -20.03 30.94 25.63
CA MET A 202 -20.49 30.33 24.37
C MET A 202 -21.93 29.84 24.51
N ASP A 203 -22.75 30.12 23.49
CA ASP A 203 -24.11 29.61 23.39
C ASP A 203 -24.13 28.07 23.47
N PRO A 204 -24.86 27.45 24.44
CA PRO A 204 -25.00 26.00 24.53
C PRO A 204 -25.56 25.35 23.27
N ASP A 205 -26.32 26.08 22.45
CA ASP A 205 -26.88 25.62 21.18
C ASP A 205 -25.91 25.79 20.00
N MET A 206 -24.71 26.31 20.23
CA MET A 206 -23.66 26.42 19.20
C MET A 206 -23.38 25.03 18.59
N PRO A 207 -23.47 24.89 17.26
CA PRO A 207 -23.20 23.61 16.60
C PRO A 207 -21.78 23.11 16.86
N ALA A 208 -21.65 21.82 17.10
CA ALA A 208 -20.38 21.16 17.34
C ALA A 208 -20.38 19.73 16.79
N ALA A 209 -19.18 19.19 16.57
CA ALA A 209 -19.00 17.83 16.07
C ALA A 209 -17.79 17.15 16.70
N VAL A 210 -17.85 15.83 16.86
CA VAL A 210 -16.69 14.97 17.13
C VAL A 210 -16.48 14.05 15.95
N LEU A 211 -15.24 14.07 15.44
CA LEU A 211 -14.85 13.36 14.22
C LEU A 211 -13.74 12.37 14.55
N GLU A 212 -14.05 11.08 14.51
CA GLU A 212 -13.16 9.99 14.87
C GLU A 212 -12.61 9.29 13.64
N ARG A 213 -11.32 8.90 13.69
CA ARG A 213 -10.63 8.15 12.62
C ARG A 213 -10.88 8.75 11.23
N GLY A 214 -10.87 10.09 11.16
CA GLY A 214 -11.25 10.83 9.96
C GLY A 214 -10.43 10.44 8.73
N THR A 215 -11.04 10.52 7.56
CA THR A 215 -10.50 10.11 6.24
C THR A 215 -10.32 8.59 6.05
N THR A 216 -10.52 7.77 7.09
CA THR A 216 -10.44 6.31 6.97
C THR A 216 -11.82 5.70 6.68
N ALA A 217 -11.86 4.44 6.23
CA ALA A 217 -13.10 3.68 6.10
C ALA A 217 -13.83 3.47 7.45
N ARG A 218 -13.16 3.72 8.57
CA ARG A 218 -13.73 3.63 9.92
C ARG A 218 -14.00 5.01 10.53
N GLN A 219 -14.10 6.04 9.69
CA GLN A 219 -14.54 7.36 10.11
C GLN A 219 -15.91 7.26 10.80
N ARG A 220 -16.04 7.96 11.93
CA ARG A 220 -17.32 8.17 12.59
C ARG A 220 -17.48 9.64 12.92
N ARG A 221 -18.72 10.11 12.86
CA ARG A 221 -19.09 11.50 13.10
C ARG A 221 -20.27 11.57 14.05
N VAL A 222 -20.16 12.42 15.06
CA VAL A 222 -21.27 12.82 15.94
C VAL A 222 -21.43 14.32 15.82
N THR A 223 -22.57 14.77 15.33
CA THR A 223 -22.97 16.19 15.31
C THR A 223 -23.98 16.46 16.41
N ALA A 224 -23.79 17.56 17.13
CA ALA A 224 -24.65 17.98 18.23
C ALA A 224 -24.45 19.48 18.50
N THR A 225 -24.77 19.93 19.71
CA THR A 225 -24.45 21.28 20.19
C THR A 225 -23.40 21.22 21.29
N VAL A 226 -22.78 22.36 21.62
CA VAL A 226 -21.80 22.45 22.72
C VAL A 226 -22.36 21.87 24.02
N GLY A 227 -23.64 22.10 24.32
CA GLY A 227 -24.30 21.60 25.54
C GLY A 227 -24.56 20.09 25.56
N THR A 228 -24.60 19.42 24.40
CA THR A 228 -25.04 18.01 24.27
C THR A 228 -23.98 17.06 23.74
N LEU A 229 -22.92 17.58 23.10
CA LEU A 229 -21.93 16.79 22.37
C LEU A 229 -21.27 15.67 23.19
N LYS A 230 -20.98 15.91 24.48
CA LYS A 230 -20.35 14.91 25.33
C LYS A 230 -21.25 13.68 25.54
N ALA A 231 -22.52 13.91 25.87
CA ALA A 231 -23.48 12.84 26.09
C ALA A 231 -23.73 12.03 24.81
N GLU A 232 -23.83 12.70 23.66
CA GLU A 232 -23.97 12.04 22.37
C GLU A 232 -22.71 11.25 21.97
N SER A 233 -21.52 11.80 22.24
CA SER A 233 -20.25 11.12 21.98
C SER A 233 -20.04 9.87 22.84
N ASP A 234 -20.47 9.92 24.11
CA ASP A 234 -20.43 8.77 25.02
C ASP A 234 -21.42 7.69 24.56
N ARG A 235 -22.64 8.08 24.15
CA ARG A 235 -23.65 7.17 23.63
C ARG A 235 -23.17 6.47 22.35
N ALA A 236 -22.47 7.19 21.47
CA ALA A 236 -21.86 6.65 20.26
C ALA A 236 -20.56 5.85 20.52
N GLY A 237 -20.04 5.89 21.75
CA GLY A 237 -18.80 5.22 22.13
C GLY A 237 -17.59 5.71 21.34
N ILE A 238 -17.47 7.02 21.13
CA ILE A 238 -16.32 7.63 20.44
C ILE A 238 -15.02 7.38 21.21
N ARG A 239 -13.96 7.02 20.50
CA ARG A 239 -12.61 6.79 21.05
C ARG A 239 -11.58 7.65 20.33
N THR A 240 -10.35 7.57 20.82
CA THR A 240 -9.20 8.17 20.12
C THR A 240 -8.75 7.28 18.96
N PRO A 241 -8.17 7.88 17.89
CA PRO A 241 -8.00 9.31 17.64
C PRO A 241 -9.29 9.98 17.13
N ALA A 242 -9.64 11.12 17.73
CA ALA A 242 -10.73 11.99 17.25
C ALA A 242 -10.44 13.46 17.54
N ILE A 243 -11.12 14.35 16.81
CA ILE A 243 -11.03 15.81 16.97
C ILE A 243 -12.41 16.38 17.29
N ILE A 244 -12.44 17.51 17.98
CA ILE A 244 -13.68 18.25 18.26
C ILE A 244 -13.68 19.52 17.41
N VAL A 245 -14.77 19.78 16.73
CA VAL A 245 -14.99 21.01 15.96
C VAL A 245 -16.18 21.75 16.55
N VAL A 246 -16.02 23.04 16.87
CA VAL A 246 -17.08 23.88 17.42
C VAL A 246 -17.23 25.12 16.54
N GLY A 247 -18.46 25.43 16.14
CA GLY A 247 -18.79 26.60 15.34
C GLY A 247 -19.95 26.35 14.40
N LYS A 248 -20.55 27.44 13.90
CA LYS A 248 -21.73 27.41 13.02
C LYS A 248 -21.54 26.54 11.76
N VAL A 249 -20.31 26.39 11.27
CA VAL A 249 -19.98 25.53 10.13
C VAL A 249 -20.33 24.05 10.35
N CYS A 250 -20.40 23.58 11.60
CA CYS A 250 -20.79 22.21 11.91
C CYS A 250 -22.24 21.90 11.48
N ALA A 251 -23.11 22.92 11.36
CA ALA A 251 -24.47 22.75 10.84
C ALA A 251 -24.52 22.38 9.34
N LEU A 252 -23.41 22.54 8.60
CA LEU A 252 -23.31 22.15 7.19
C LEU A 252 -23.01 20.66 7.00
N SER A 253 -22.58 19.97 8.06
CA SER A 253 -22.18 18.56 8.07
C SER A 253 -23.16 17.65 7.33
N ASP A 254 -24.46 17.81 7.58
CA ASP A 254 -25.50 16.95 6.99
C ASP A 254 -25.79 17.29 5.54
N LYS A 255 -25.44 18.48 5.07
CA LYS A 255 -25.67 18.92 3.68
C LYS A 255 -24.47 18.69 2.77
N LEU A 256 -23.27 18.74 3.32
CA LEU A 256 -22.01 18.68 2.58
C LEU A 256 -21.21 17.40 2.84
N HIS A 257 -21.79 16.42 3.55
CA HIS A 257 -21.22 15.07 3.55
C HIS A 257 -21.14 14.53 2.12
N TRP A 258 -20.07 13.78 1.85
CA TRP A 258 -19.79 13.25 0.52
C TRP A 258 -18.95 11.98 0.57
N ALA A 259 -18.01 11.88 1.53
CA ALA A 259 -17.05 10.79 1.58
C ALA A 259 -17.73 9.42 1.83
N GLU A 260 -18.71 9.39 2.73
CA GLU A 260 -19.49 8.20 3.08
C GLU A 260 -20.56 7.88 2.02
N ASP A 261 -21.01 8.87 1.25
CA ASP A 261 -22.02 8.72 0.19
C ASP A 261 -21.44 8.14 -1.11
N ARG A 262 -20.11 8.03 -1.19
CA ARG A 262 -19.45 7.35 -2.30
C ARG A 262 -19.88 5.89 -2.33
N PRO A 263 -19.91 5.25 -3.51
CA PRO A 263 -20.43 3.89 -3.63
C PRO A 263 -19.81 2.88 -2.67
N LEU A 264 -18.52 3.00 -2.36
CA LEU A 264 -17.80 2.16 -1.39
C LEU A 264 -17.30 2.96 -0.17
N GLY A 265 -17.94 4.10 0.13
CA GLY A 265 -17.63 4.91 1.30
C GLY A 265 -17.73 4.08 2.59
N GLY A 266 -16.73 4.18 3.47
CA GLY A 266 -16.69 3.41 4.71
C GLY A 266 -16.35 1.92 4.56
N ARG A 267 -15.99 1.46 3.34
CA ARG A 267 -15.55 0.08 3.08
C ARG A 267 -14.04 -0.02 3.03
N GLN A 268 -13.51 -1.11 3.59
CA GLN A 268 -12.08 -1.42 3.57
C GLN A 268 -11.80 -2.78 2.95
N PHE A 269 -10.90 -2.83 1.97
CA PHE A 269 -10.53 -4.06 1.27
C PHE A 269 -9.04 -4.37 1.38
N LEU A 270 -8.72 -5.66 1.50
CA LEU A 270 -7.36 -6.18 1.45
C LEU A 270 -7.09 -6.81 0.06
N LEU A 271 -6.04 -6.36 -0.61
CA LEU A 271 -5.65 -6.85 -1.94
C LEU A 271 -4.37 -7.68 -1.84
N THR A 272 -4.40 -8.91 -2.35
CA THR A 272 -3.31 -9.90 -2.18
C THR A 272 -2.39 -10.08 -3.39
N ARG A 273 -2.61 -9.33 -4.49
CA ARG A 273 -1.83 -9.43 -5.74
C ARG A 273 -0.51 -8.62 -5.65
N PRO A 274 0.55 -8.91 -6.45
CA PRO A 274 1.76 -8.06 -6.55
C PRO A 274 1.53 -6.70 -7.23
N ARG A 275 2.20 -5.65 -6.71
CA ARG A 275 2.09 -4.23 -7.14
C ARG A 275 2.23 -3.99 -8.65
N GLN A 276 3.06 -4.77 -9.34
CA GLN A 276 3.32 -4.62 -10.77
C GLN A 276 2.08 -4.83 -11.67
N ASN A 277 1.01 -5.45 -11.15
CA ASN A 277 -0.26 -5.65 -11.85
C ASN A 277 -1.46 -4.91 -11.20
N MET A 278 -1.21 -4.00 -10.24
CA MET A 278 -2.23 -3.48 -9.31
C MET A 278 -2.78 -2.08 -9.62
N SER A 279 -2.19 -1.34 -10.56
CA SER A 279 -2.62 0.03 -10.83
C SER A 279 -4.09 0.13 -11.26
N SER A 280 -4.70 -0.97 -11.74
CA SER A 280 -6.11 -0.98 -12.17
C SER A 280 -7.12 -1.31 -11.05
N LEU A 281 -6.89 -2.27 -10.15
CA LEU A 281 -7.92 -2.65 -9.16
C LEU A 281 -7.94 -1.73 -7.94
N ALA A 282 -6.77 -1.51 -7.31
CA ALA A 282 -6.69 -0.68 -6.10
C ALA A 282 -7.13 0.76 -6.39
N GLY A 283 -6.68 1.32 -7.53
CA GLY A 283 -7.09 2.64 -7.99
C GLY A 283 -8.61 2.75 -8.17
N ARG A 284 -9.23 1.81 -8.89
CA ARG A 284 -10.69 1.82 -9.13
C ARG A 284 -11.51 1.71 -7.85
N LEU A 285 -11.07 0.90 -6.88
CA LEU A 285 -11.76 0.80 -5.59
C LEU A 285 -11.63 2.11 -4.78
N ARG A 286 -10.46 2.75 -4.80
CA ARG A 286 -10.25 4.08 -4.19
C ARG A 286 -11.08 5.16 -4.88
N ASP A 287 -11.21 5.12 -6.20
CA ASP A 287 -12.06 6.03 -6.98
C ASP A 287 -13.55 5.87 -6.64
N LEU A 288 -13.95 4.68 -6.21
CA LEU A 288 -15.30 4.39 -5.70
C LEU A 288 -15.47 4.73 -4.21
N GLY A 289 -14.42 5.16 -3.51
CA GLY A 289 -14.47 5.61 -2.11
C GLY A 289 -13.99 4.59 -1.08
N ALA A 290 -13.47 3.44 -1.50
CA ALA A 290 -12.97 2.44 -0.58
C ALA A 290 -11.57 2.77 -0.07
N GLN A 291 -11.28 2.35 1.16
CA GLN A 291 -9.93 2.25 1.67
C GLN A 291 -9.30 0.91 1.25
N VAL A 292 -8.07 0.93 0.73
CA VAL A 292 -7.47 -0.26 0.11
C VAL A 292 -6.09 -0.53 0.68
N ILE A 293 -5.94 -1.65 1.39
CA ILE A 293 -4.67 -2.13 1.90
C ILE A 293 -4.06 -3.10 0.89
N GLU A 294 -2.89 -2.77 0.36
CA GLU A 294 -2.19 -3.59 -0.61
C GLU A 294 -1.16 -4.49 0.08
N MET A 295 -1.47 -5.77 0.23
CA MET A 295 -0.60 -6.74 0.90
C MET A 295 -0.33 -7.91 -0.04
N PRO A 296 0.58 -7.75 -1.03
CA PRO A 296 0.99 -8.83 -1.90
C PRO A 296 1.33 -10.09 -1.09
N ALA A 297 0.62 -11.18 -1.36
CA ALA A 297 0.81 -12.46 -0.68
C ALA A 297 1.83 -13.37 -1.40
N ILE A 298 2.23 -12.93 -2.58
CA ILE A 298 3.24 -13.56 -3.41
C ILE A 298 4.13 -12.48 -4.01
N HIS A 299 5.37 -12.81 -4.30
CA HIS A 299 6.17 -12.09 -5.27
C HIS A 299 6.82 -13.08 -6.23
N THR A 300 7.24 -12.56 -7.37
CA THR A 300 8.03 -13.33 -8.31
C THR A 300 9.50 -13.08 -8.02
N GLU A 301 10.23 -14.16 -7.82
CA GLU A 301 11.69 -14.13 -7.70
C GLU A 301 12.27 -14.75 -8.97
N GLU A 302 13.13 -13.99 -9.64
CA GLU A 302 13.87 -14.48 -10.80
C GLU A 302 14.89 -15.53 -10.38
N ILE A 303 15.06 -16.57 -11.20
CA ILE A 303 16.12 -17.54 -10.97
C ILE A 303 17.39 -16.95 -11.58
N CYS A 304 18.23 -16.32 -10.76
CA CYS A 304 19.49 -15.71 -11.21
C CYS A 304 20.67 -16.13 -10.30
N PRO A 305 21.83 -16.53 -10.87
CA PRO A 305 22.08 -16.76 -12.31
C PRO A 305 21.33 -18.00 -12.84
N ASN A 306 20.79 -17.92 -14.07
CA ASN A 306 20.07 -19.03 -14.70
C ASN A 306 20.95 -19.87 -15.64
N GLU A 307 21.80 -20.72 -15.08
CA GLU A 307 22.68 -21.59 -15.89
C GLU A 307 21.89 -22.62 -16.73
N SER A 308 20.72 -23.07 -16.25
CA SER A 308 19.84 -23.96 -17.00
C SER A 308 19.33 -23.33 -18.29
N LEU A 309 18.89 -22.06 -18.21
CA LEU A 309 18.48 -21.31 -19.40
C LEU A 309 19.64 -21.12 -20.37
N LYS A 310 20.82 -20.74 -19.87
CA LYS A 310 22.01 -20.56 -20.71
C LYS A 310 22.37 -21.84 -21.47
N ALA A 311 22.38 -22.99 -20.79
CA ALA A 311 22.67 -24.28 -21.43
C ALA A 311 21.60 -24.67 -22.45
N ALA A 312 20.32 -24.40 -22.15
CA ALA A 312 19.22 -24.67 -23.07
C ALA A 312 19.23 -23.78 -24.31
N LEU A 313 19.60 -22.51 -24.17
CA LEU A 313 19.80 -21.59 -25.29
C LEU A 313 20.91 -22.05 -26.23
N GLU A 314 22.02 -22.57 -25.69
CA GLU A 314 23.08 -23.14 -26.53
C GLU A 314 22.62 -24.38 -27.30
N ARG A 315 21.85 -25.29 -26.66
CA ARG A 315 21.22 -26.43 -27.36
C ARG A 315 20.23 -25.97 -28.43
N PHE A 316 19.38 -25.00 -28.10
CA PHE A 316 18.41 -24.41 -29.02
C PHE A 316 19.09 -23.84 -30.27
N ARG A 317 20.25 -23.17 -30.11
CA ARG A 317 21.03 -22.62 -31.23
C ARG A 317 21.62 -23.70 -32.14
N GLN A 318 22.10 -24.80 -31.55
CA GLN A 318 22.76 -25.89 -32.26
C GLN A 318 21.79 -26.84 -32.96
N HIS A 319 20.52 -26.89 -32.55
CA HIS A 319 19.53 -27.77 -33.16
C HIS A 319 19.20 -27.34 -34.59
N GLY A 320 19.35 -28.26 -35.55
CA GLY A 320 19.27 -27.98 -36.98
C GLY A 320 17.88 -28.10 -37.60
N GLU A 321 16.95 -28.78 -36.92
CA GLU A 321 15.56 -28.96 -37.37
C GLU A 321 14.66 -27.79 -36.91
N GLY A 322 13.34 -27.94 -37.05
CA GLY A 322 12.37 -26.96 -36.55
C GLY A 322 12.48 -26.77 -35.03
N LYS A 323 12.21 -25.54 -34.58
CA LYS A 323 12.41 -25.11 -33.20
C LYS A 323 11.26 -24.27 -32.70
N TRP A 324 10.92 -24.43 -31.42
CA TRP A 324 9.91 -23.64 -30.74
C TRP A 324 10.45 -22.98 -29.49
N LEU A 325 10.22 -21.68 -29.36
CA LEU A 325 10.41 -20.94 -28.12
C LEU A 325 9.03 -20.63 -27.52
N VAL A 326 8.73 -21.17 -26.34
CA VAL A 326 7.37 -21.17 -25.78
C VAL A 326 7.32 -20.44 -24.45
N PHE A 327 6.36 -19.53 -24.30
CA PHE A 327 6.12 -18.78 -23.06
C PHE A 327 4.70 -19.00 -22.53
N THR A 328 4.58 -19.11 -21.21
CA THR A 328 3.30 -19.32 -20.54
C THR A 328 2.87 -18.17 -19.62
N SER A 329 3.58 -17.04 -19.66
CA SER A 329 3.18 -15.84 -18.93
C SER A 329 3.91 -14.59 -19.44
N PRO A 330 3.33 -13.37 -19.29
CA PRO A 330 4.02 -12.11 -19.55
C PRO A 330 5.28 -11.93 -18.69
N ILE A 331 5.24 -12.43 -17.45
CA ILE A 331 6.38 -12.40 -16.53
C ILE A 331 7.54 -13.22 -17.09
N GLY A 332 7.28 -14.42 -17.60
CA GLY A 332 8.30 -15.27 -18.21
C GLY A 332 8.95 -14.60 -19.41
N VAL A 333 8.18 -13.88 -20.23
CA VAL A 333 8.71 -13.09 -21.34
C VAL A 333 9.70 -12.04 -20.83
N ASN A 334 9.28 -11.19 -19.89
CA ASN A 334 10.15 -10.11 -19.38
C ASN A 334 11.43 -10.66 -18.73
N VAL A 335 11.31 -11.66 -17.84
CA VAL A 335 12.45 -12.28 -17.14
C VAL A 335 13.42 -12.91 -18.14
N PHE A 336 12.92 -13.57 -19.19
CA PHE A 336 13.77 -14.13 -20.24
C PHE A 336 14.62 -13.03 -20.92
N PHE A 337 13.99 -11.91 -21.31
CA PHE A 337 14.70 -10.82 -21.96
C PHE A 337 15.67 -10.07 -21.04
N ASP A 338 15.32 -9.90 -19.77
CA ASP A 338 16.23 -9.29 -18.80
C ASP A 338 17.42 -10.21 -18.51
N THR A 339 17.20 -11.53 -18.43
CA THR A 339 18.28 -12.52 -18.32
C THR A 339 19.21 -12.50 -19.55
N LEU A 340 18.67 -12.35 -20.77
CA LEU A 340 19.51 -12.20 -21.98
C LEU A 340 20.39 -10.95 -21.91
N LYS A 341 19.87 -9.82 -21.41
CA LYS A 341 20.65 -8.58 -21.23
C LYS A 341 21.77 -8.78 -20.19
N GLU A 342 21.47 -9.40 -19.06
CA GLU A 342 22.46 -9.73 -18.03
C GLU A 342 23.58 -10.62 -18.56
N MET A 343 23.22 -11.63 -19.37
CA MET A 343 24.16 -12.53 -20.05
C MET A 343 24.90 -11.86 -21.22
N LYS A 344 24.54 -10.63 -21.60
CA LYS A 344 25.02 -9.93 -22.81
C LYS A 344 24.82 -10.76 -24.08
N MET A 345 23.71 -11.50 -24.16
CA MET A 345 23.36 -12.35 -25.28
C MET A 345 22.36 -11.65 -26.20
N ASP A 346 22.70 -11.52 -27.48
CA ASP A 346 21.84 -10.90 -28.48
C ASP A 346 20.75 -11.89 -28.93
N LEU A 347 19.48 -11.46 -28.96
CA LEU A 347 18.36 -12.30 -29.41
C LEU A 347 18.57 -12.86 -30.83
N ARG A 348 19.23 -12.11 -31.73
CA ARG A 348 19.54 -12.56 -33.09
C ARG A 348 20.48 -13.76 -33.09
N SER A 349 21.33 -13.88 -32.06
CA SER A 349 22.21 -15.04 -31.90
C SER A 349 21.45 -16.29 -31.41
N VAL A 350 20.35 -16.09 -30.68
CA VAL A 350 19.46 -17.15 -30.18
C VAL A 350 18.53 -17.65 -31.29
N LEU A 351 17.89 -16.72 -32.01
CA LEU A 351 16.95 -17.04 -33.08
C LEU A 351 17.63 -17.32 -34.43
N GLY A 352 18.91 -16.96 -34.57
CA GLY A 352 19.72 -17.26 -35.74
C GLY A 352 20.21 -18.70 -35.76
N GLY A 353 20.46 -19.25 -36.94
CA GLY A 353 20.99 -20.61 -37.13
C GLY A 353 20.30 -21.36 -38.27
N THR A 354 20.54 -22.67 -38.35
CA THR A 354 19.81 -23.58 -39.25
C THR A 354 18.49 -24.01 -38.58
N GLY A 355 17.40 -24.06 -39.34
CA GLY A 355 16.07 -24.45 -38.85
C GLY A 355 15.12 -23.28 -38.61
N LYS A 356 13.82 -23.48 -38.89
CA LYS A 356 12.77 -22.47 -38.69
C LYS A 356 12.44 -22.36 -37.20
N VAL A 357 12.62 -21.18 -36.62
CA VAL A 357 12.19 -20.88 -35.25
C VAL A 357 10.76 -20.37 -35.27
N ARG A 358 9.93 -20.92 -34.39
CA ARG A 358 8.54 -20.51 -34.15
C ARG A 358 8.34 -20.17 -32.68
N ILE A 359 7.33 -19.37 -32.39
CA ILE A 359 7.07 -18.86 -31.04
C ILE A 359 5.66 -19.24 -30.59
N GLY A 360 5.57 -19.84 -29.40
CA GLY A 360 4.30 -20.20 -28.76
C GLY A 360 4.00 -19.30 -27.57
N ALA A 361 2.75 -18.86 -27.42
CA ALA A 361 2.29 -18.12 -26.25
C ALA A 361 0.96 -18.69 -25.74
N ILE A 362 0.83 -18.89 -24.42
CA ILE A 362 -0.38 -19.51 -23.83
C ILE A 362 -1.67 -18.68 -23.99
N GLY A 363 -1.55 -17.38 -24.24
CA GLY A 363 -2.71 -16.49 -24.37
C GLY A 363 -2.33 -15.06 -24.71
N SER A 364 -3.35 -14.24 -24.98
CA SER A 364 -3.20 -12.89 -25.55
C SER A 364 -2.25 -11.98 -24.76
N ALA A 365 -2.33 -11.95 -23.43
CA ALA A 365 -1.43 -11.12 -22.61
C ALA A 365 0.05 -11.51 -22.75
N THR A 366 0.34 -12.82 -22.96
CA THR A 366 1.72 -13.29 -23.18
C THR A 366 2.17 -12.93 -24.60
N ALA A 367 1.27 -13.01 -25.58
CA ALA A 367 1.53 -12.56 -26.95
C ALA A 367 1.82 -11.06 -27.01
N ASP A 368 1.02 -10.23 -26.31
CA ASP A 368 1.22 -8.79 -26.24
C ASP A 368 2.59 -8.43 -25.62
N ALA A 369 3.01 -9.16 -24.58
CA ALA A 369 4.34 -8.98 -23.99
C ALA A 369 5.46 -9.29 -25.00
N LEU A 370 5.32 -10.38 -25.78
CA LEU A 370 6.27 -10.74 -26.85
C LEU A 370 6.32 -9.67 -27.96
N CYS A 371 5.16 -9.14 -28.36
CA CYS A 371 5.06 -8.06 -29.33
C CYS A 371 5.82 -6.81 -28.87
N GLY A 372 5.85 -6.53 -27.56
CA GLY A 372 6.65 -5.45 -26.97
C GLY A 372 8.16 -5.57 -27.23
N TYR A 373 8.65 -6.79 -27.49
CA TYR A 373 10.04 -7.07 -27.88
C TYR A 373 10.20 -7.34 -29.39
N GLY A 374 9.15 -7.09 -30.19
CA GLY A 374 9.16 -7.29 -31.64
C GLY A 374 8.99 -8.75 -32.09
N LEU A 375 8.51 -9.63 -31.22
CA LEU A 375 8.23 -11.04 -31.53
C LEU A 375 6.73 -11.29 -31.66
N ILE A 376 6.29 -11.81 -32.80
CA ILE A 376 4.90 -12.19 -33.05
C ILE A 376 4.78 -13.71 -32.86
N PRO A 377 3.95 -14.21 -31.93
CA PRO A 377 3.75 -15.64 -31.77
C PRO A 377 3.12 -16.29 -33.00
N ASP A 378 3.61 -17.47 -33.37
CA ASP A 378 3.02 -18.33 -34.41
C ASP A 378 1.82 -19.13 -33.89
N ALA A 379 1.80 -19.44 -32.59
CA ALA A 379 0.74 -20.21 -31.94
C ALA A 379 0.23 -19.52 -30.67
N VAL A 380 -1.10 -19.32 -30.60
CA VAL A 380 -1.83 -18.83 -29.42
C VAL A 380 -3.17 -19.56 -29.35
N PRO A 381 -3.41 -20.44 -28.37
CA PRO A 381 -4.60 -21.29 -28.37
C PRO A 381 -5.87 -20.49 -28.16
N GLY A 382 -6.94 -20.89 -28.83
CA GLY A 382 -8.27 -20.30 -28.67
C GLY A 382 -8.82 -20.42 -27.24
N THR A 383 -8.38 -21.45 -26.51
CA THR A 383 -8.59 -21.56 -25.06
C THR A 383 -7.27 -21.39 -24.35
N TYR A 384 -7.15 -20.35 -23.51
CA TYR A 384 -5.89 -19.98 -22.83
C TYR A 384 -5.52 -20.93 -21.68
N ASN A 385 -5.20 -22.18 -22.00
CA ASN A 385 -4.74 -23.17 -21.04
C ASN A 385 -3.52 -23.94 -21.59
N ALA A 386 -2.78 -24.56 -20.67
CA ALA A 386 -1.50 -25.18 -20.97
C ALA A 386 -1.63 -26.45 -21.84
N GLY A 387 -2.68 -27.26 -21.63
CA GLY A 387 -2.90 -28.48 -22.40
C GLY A 387 -3.24 -28.21 -23.86
N GLU A 388 -4.07 -27.20 -24.13
CA GLU A 388 -4.43 -26.80 -25.49
C GLU A 388 -3.23 -26.20 -26.23
N LEU A 389 -2.41 -25.38 -25.56
CA LEU A 389 -1.13 -24.93 -26.15
C LEU A 389 -0.26 -26.12 -26.54
N GLY A 390 -0.14 -27.13 -25.67
CA GLY A 390 0.66 -28.34 -25.96
C GLY A 390 0.15 -29.09 -27.19
N LYS A 391 -1.17 -29.27 -27.32
CA LYS A 391 -1.78 -29.93 -28.48
C LYS A 391 -1.54 -29.16 -29.77
N GLU A 392 -1.77 -27.85 -29.77
CA GLU A 392 -1.60 -27.01 -30.97
C GLU A 392 -0.13 -27.00 -31.43
N LEU A 393 0.81 -26.88 -30.50
CA LEU A 393 2.24 -27.00 -30.80
C LEU A 393 2.58 -28.37 -31.40
N ALA A 394 2.03 -29.46 -30.85
CA ALA A 394 2.25 -30.82 -31.36
C ALA A 394 1.65 -31.04 -32.76
N GLU A 395 0.49 -30.44 -33.05
CA GLU A 395 -0.13 -30.47 -34.39
C GLU A 395 0.68 -29.70 -35.43
N MET A 396 1.29 -28.60 -35.02
CA MET A 396 2.11 -27.76 -35.90
C MET A 396 3.56 -28.24 -36.07
N SER A 397 4.00 -29.28 -35.35
CA SER A 397 5.40 -29.72 -35.31
C SER A 397 5.59 -31.09 -35.96
N GLU A 398 6.80 -31.31 -36.49
CA GLU A 398 7.25 -32.64 -36.92
C GLU A 398 8.03 -33.36 -35.79
N PRO A 399 8.00 -34.71 -35.72
CA PRO A 399 8.83 -35.45 -34.78
C PRO A 399 10.32 -35.12 -34.94
N GLY A 400 11.05 -34.97 -33.83
CA GLY A 400 12.47 -34.55 -33.82
C GLY A 400 12.70 -33.04 -33.65
N GLU A 401 11.67 -32.22 -33.84
CA GLU A 401 11.74 -30.79 -33.53
C GLU A 401 11.98 -30.53 -32.04
N TYR A 402 12.61 -29.39 -31.75
CA TYR A 402 13.04 -29.02 -30.41
C TYR A 402 12.19 -27.89 -29.82
N VAL A 403 11.70 -28.06 -28.60
CA VAL A 403 10.82 -27.12 -27.91
C VAL A 403 11.49 -26.65 -26.61
N LEU A 404 11.83 -25.37 -26.56
CA LEU A 404 12.30 -24.68 -25.36
C LEU A 404 11.11 -23.98 -24.69
N ILE A 405 10.65 -24.52 -23.58
CA ILE A 405 9.57 -23.94 -22.77
C ILE A 405 10.20 -23.10 -21.67
N ALA A 406 10.02 -21.78 -21.73
CA ALA A 406 10.55 -20.84 -20.76
C ALA A 406 9.39 -20.31 -19.89
N ARG A 407 9.24 -20.88 -18.69
CA ARG A 407 8.05 -20.65 -17.84
C ARG A 407 8.34 -20.58 -16.34
N ALA A 408 7.29 -20.43 -15.53
CA ALA A 408 7.39 -20.52 -14.08
C ALA A 408 7.89 -21.91 -13.63
N GLU A 409 8.63 -21.97 -12.52
CA GLU A 409 9.09 -23.22 -11.88
C GLU A 409 7.92 -24.21 -11.64
N LYS A 410 6.75 -23.69 -11.27
CA LYS A 410 5.51 -24.45 -11.08
C LYS A 410 4.46 -24.13 -12.14
N GLY A 411 4.75 -24.44 -13.39
CA GLY A 411 3.77 -24.41 -14.49
C GLY A 411 2.87 -25.65 -14.52
N SER A 412 1.80 -25.60 -15.32
CA SER A 412 0.88 -26.74 -15.45
C SER A 412 1.59 -27.94 -16.07
N PRO A 413 1.40 -29.16 -15.53
CA PRO A 413 1.97 -30.37 -16.12
C PRO A 413 1.36 -30.72 -17.48
N ASP A 414 0.17 -30.19 -17.81
CA ASP A 414 -0.60 -30.58 -18.99
C ASP A 414 0.03 -30.13 -20.32
N LEU A 415 0.99 -29.20 -20.29
CA LEU A 415 1.66 -28.67 -21.50
C LEU A 415 2.57 -29.71 -22.17
N ILE A 416 3.24 -30.53 -21.37
CA ILE A 416 4.36 -31.37 -21.82
C ILE A 416 3.90 -32.69 -22.47
N PRO A 417 2.91 -33.43 -21.93
CA PRO A 417 2.53 -34.74 -22.48
C PRO A 417 2.23 -34.74 -23.98
N PRO A 418 1.44 -33.81 -24.55
CA PRO A 418 1.18 -33.80 -26.00
C PRO A 418 2.44 -33.66 -26.87
N LEU A 419 3.46 -32.95 -26.36
CA LEU A 419 4.71 -32.73 -27.07
C LEU A 419 5.58 -33.98 -27.06
N ILE A 420 5.65 -34.68 -25.92
CA ILE A 420 6.39 -35.93 -25.79
C ILE A 420 5.74 -37.02 -26.65
N ASP A 421 4.41 -37.15 -26.61
CA ASP A 421 3.67 -38.15 -27.38
C ASP A 421 3.88 -38.00 -28.90
N LYS A 422 4.12 -36.76 -29.35
CA LYS A 422 4.45 -36.42 -30.75
C LYS A 422 5.91 -36.72 -31.13
N GLY A 423 6.78 -37.01 -30.16
CA GLY A 423 8.20 -37.27 -30.37
C GLY A 423 9.06 -36.00 -30.46
N LEU A 424 8.65 -34.92 -29.79
CA LEU A 424 9.41 -33.67 -29.72
C LEU A 424 10.47 -33.73 -28.60
N LEU A 425 11.58 -33.02 -28.80
CA LEU A 425 12.62 -32.84 -27.80
C LEU A 425 12.28 -31.62 -26.94
N VAL A 426 11.94 -31.82 -25.67
CA VAL A 426 11.42 -30.74 -24.81
C VAL A 426 12.43 -30.39 -23.72
N ASP A 427 12.80 -29.10 -23.65
CA ASP A 427 13.48 -28.51 -22.49
C ASP A 427 12.50 -27.59 -21.73
N ASP A 428 12.18 -27.95 -20.49
CA ASP A 428 11.31 -27.20 -19.60
C ASP A 428 12.15 -26.37 -18.62
N ILE A 429 12.31 -25.08 -18.91
CA ILE A 429 13.24 -24.20 -18.21
C ILE A 429 12.48 -23.25 -17.28
N PRO A 430 12.74 -23.34 -15.96
CA PRO A 430 12.18 -22.42 -15.00
C PRO A 430 12.93 -21.08 -15.09
N LEU A 431 12.19 -20.00 -15.33
CA LEU A 431 12.71 -18.63 -15.37
C LEU A 431 12.60 -17.93 -14.01
N TYR A 432 11.52 -18.23 -13.29
CA TYR A 432 11.20 -17.58 -12.03
C TYR A 432 10.39 -18.52 -11.14
N ARG A 433 10.38 -18.24 -9.84
CA ARG A 433 9.59 -18.95 -8.84
C ARG A 433 8.61 -18.01 -8.16
N THR A 434 7.46 -18.55 -7.75
CA THR A 434 6.52 -17.82 -6.89
C THR A 434 6.92 -18.02 -5.44
N VAL A 435 7.31 -16.94 -4.78
CA VAL A 435 7.63 -16.94 -3.35
C VAL A 435 6.43 -16.42 -2.59
N TYR A 436 6.03 -17.17 -1.56
CA TYR A 436 4.94 -16.78 -0.66
C TYR A 436 5.53 -15.96 0.47
N GLU A 437 5.30 -14.65 0.43
CA GLU A 437 5.82 -13.75 1.44
C GLU A 437 4.94 -12.51 1.53
N ILE A 438 4.72 -12.06 2.75
CA ILE A 438 3.98 -10.85 3.08
C ILE A 438 4.91 -9.91 3.81
N ASN A 439 4.74 -8.60 3.58
CA ASN A 439 5.46 -7.58 4.32
C ASN A 439 5.22 -7.78 5.84
N PRO A 440 6.25 -8.13 6.63
CA PRO A 440 6.10 -8.35 8.07
C PRO A 440 5.51 -7.15 8.80
N LEU A 441 5.79 -5.94 8.30
CA LEU A 441 5.27 -4.67 8.81
C LEU A 441 3.73 -4.61 8.84
N LEU A 442 3.08 -5.25 7.88
CA LEU A 442 1.62 -5.25 7.76
C LEU A 442 0.95 -6.43 8.46
N LYS A 443 1.69 -7.53 8.68
CA LYS A 443 1.13 -8.80 9.10
C LYS A 443 0.33 -8.66 10.40
N GLU A 444 0.94 -8.10 11.44
CA GLU A 444 0.32 -7.96 12.76
C GLU A 444 -0.90 -7.03 12.72
N GLU A 445 -0.78 -5.90 12.01
CA GLU A 445 -1.87 -4.92 11.93
C GLU A 445 -3.05 -5.46 11.11
N VAL A 446 -2.80 -6.11 9.98
CA VAL A 446 -3.87 -6.73 9.18
C VAL A 446 -4.52 -7.89 9.92
N MET A 447 -3.77 -8.68 10.69
CA MET A 447 -4.35 -9.70 11.58
C MET A 447 -5.33 -9.09 12.57
N ARG A 448 -4.91 -8.04 13.29
CA ARG A 448 -5.76 -7.31 14.23
C ARG A 448 -7.01 -6.76 13.56
N MET A 449 -6.86 -6.20 12.36
CA MET A 449 -7.99 -5.67 11.57
C MET A 449 -8.97 -6.77 11.17
N LEU A 450 -8.50 -7.94 10.70
CA LEU A 450 -9.37 -9.07 10.36
C LEU A 450 -10.14 -9.58 11.59
N GLN A 451 -9.46 -9.74 12.73
CA GLN A 451 -10.08 -10.17 14.00
C GLN A 451 -11.18 -9.21 14.48
N ASN A 452 -10.96 -7.91 14.28
CA ASN A 452 -11.93 -6.88 14.67
C ASN A 452 -13.04 -6.66 13.63
N GLY A 453 -13.05 -7.39 12.51
CA GLY A 453 -13.99 -7.15 11.41
C GLY A 453 -13.79 -5.80 10.72
N GLU A 454 -12.58 -5.24 10.77
CA GLU A 454 -12.23 -3.96 10.16
C GLU A 454 -11.93 -4.09 8.65
N ILE A 455 -11.90 -5.29 8.08
CA ILE A 455 -11.74 -5.54 6.63
C ILE A 455 -13.02 -6.20 6.10
N ASP A 456 -13.70 -5.55 5.17
CA ASP A 456 -14.98 -6.00 4.62
C ASP A 456 -14.81 -7.22 3.67
N ALA A 457 -13.73 -7.24 2.89
CA ALA A 457 -13.37 -8.40 2.06
C ALA A 457 -11.87 -8.46 1.72
N VAL A 458 -11.41 -9.68 1.41
CA VAL A 458 -10.08 -9.96 0.86
C VAL A 458 -10.25 -10.38 -0.60
N THR A 459 -9.48 -9.75 -1.49
CA THR A 459 -9.55 -10.06 -2.92
C THR A 459 -8.44 -11.02 -3.34
N PHE A 460 -8.79 -12.00 -4.17
CA PHE A 460 -7.88 -13.03 -4.67
C PHE A 460 -7.96 -13.11 -6.19
N THR A 461 -6.79 -13.07 -6.83
CA THR A 461 -6.67 -13.05 -8.30
C THR A 461 -6.06 -14.32 -8.86
N SER A 462 -5.68 -15.25 -7.99
CA SER A 462 -5.22 -16.59 -8.34
C SER A 462 -5.27 -17.50 -7.13
N ALA A 463 -5.32 -18.82 -7.35
CA ALA A 463 -5.18 -19.81 -6.28
C ALA A 463 -3.86 -19.67 -5.49
N SER A 464 -2.78 -19.17 -6.12
CA SER A 464 -1.52 -18.90 -5.42
C SER A 464 -1.63 -17.71 -4.46
N THR A 465 -2.40 -16.66 -4.78
CA THR A 465 -2.64 -15.55 -3.83
C THR A 465 -3.39 -16.01 -2.58
N VAL A 466 -4.34 -16.96 -2.71
CA VAL A 466 -5.05 -17.57 -1.58
C VAL A 466 -4.07 -18.32 -0.68
N ARG A 467 -3.33 -19.28 -1.26
CA ARG A 467 -2.36 -20.09 -0.50
C ARG A 467 -1.28 -19.24 0.15
N GLY A 468 -0.81 -18.21 -0.54
CA GLY A 468 0.15 -17.24 0.00
C GLY A 468 -0.39 -16.49 1.21
N PHE A 469 -1.63 -16.01 1.10
CA PHE A 469 -2.29 -15.30 2.19
C PHE A 469 -2.44 -16.20 3.41
N VAL A 470 -3.00 -17.42 3.23
CA VAL A 470 -3.18 -18.37 4.35
C VAL A 470 -1.84 -18.76 4.97
N ARG A 471 -0.83 -19.05 4.15
CA ARG A 471 0.51 -19.40 4.67
C ARG A 471 1.13 -18.27 5.48
N ALA A 472 0.98 -17.04 5.01
CA ALA A 472 1.57 -15.88 5.67
C ALA A 472 0.84 -15.51 6.96
N MET A 473 -0.49 -15.61 6.97
CA MET A 473 -1.31 -15.35 8.14
C MET A 473 -1.22 -16.50 9.16
N GLY A 474 -0.95 -17.72 8.71
CA GLY A 474 -0.83 -18.90 9.57
C GLY A 474 -2.19 -19.40 10.09
N GLU A 475 -2.17 -20.48 10.87
CA GLU A 475 -3.38 -21.13 11.39
C GLU A 475 -3.82 -20.59 12.76
N ASN A 476 -2.94 -19.84 13.44
CA ASN A 476 -3.19 -19.35 14.79
C ASN A 476 -3.80 -17.95 14.76
N GLY A 477 -5.05 -17.83 15.22
CA GLY A 477 -5.66 -16.53 15.55
C GLY A 477 -6.52 -15.89 14.46
N ILE A 478 -6.72 -16.52 13.30
CA ILE A 478 -7.67 -16.03 12.29
C ILE A 478 -8.74 -17.09 12.05
N ASP A 479 -9.99 -16.70 12.23
CA ASP A 479 -11.12 -17.48 11.73
C ASP A 479 -11.31 -17.19 10.24
N TYR A 480 -10.75 -18.05 9.39
CA TYR A 480 -10.90 -17.95 7.94
C TYR A 480 -12.37 -18.02 7.48
N GLY A 481 -13.27 -18.62 8.26
CA GLY A 481 -14.71 -18.66 7.97
C GLY A 481 -15.39 -17.29 8.02
N SER A 482 -14.82 -16.35 8.79
CA SER A 482 -15.31 -14.97 8.84
C SER A 482 -14.99 -14.16 7.58
N ILE A 483 -13.93 -14.57 6.85
CA ILE A 483 -13.39 -13.83 5.70
C ILE A 483 -14.31 -13.97 4.48
N CYS A 484 -14.75 -12.82 3.95
CA CYS A 484 -15.33 -12.73 2.61
C CYS A 484 -14.21 -12.68 1.57
N ALA A 485 -14.08 -13.72 0.76
CA ALA A 485 -13.08 -13.90 -0.27
C ALA A 485 -13.66 -13.61 -1.65
N VAL A 486 -13.40 -12.41 -2.18
CA VAL A 486 -13.82 -12.05 -3.55
C VAL A 486 -12.78 -12.56 -4.53
N CYS A 487 -13.17 -13.54 -5.34
CA CYS A 487 -12.30 -14.32 -6.21
C CYS A 487 -12.50 -13.96 -7.68
N ILE A 488 -11.40 -13.85 -8.44
CA ILE A 488 -11.47 -13.52 -9.88
C ILE A 488 -12.19 -14.59 -10.71
N GLY A 489 -12.23 -15.84 -10.25
CA GLY A 489 -12.85 -16.95 -10.97
C GLY A 489 -12.85 -18.25 -10.18
N GLU A 490 -13.52 -19.27 -10.72
CA GLU A 490 -13.86 -20.52 -10.04
C GLU A 490 -12.67 -21.27 -9.43
N GLN A 491 -11.54 -21.36 -10.13
CA GLN A 491 -10.36 -22.04 -9.59
C GLN A 491 -9.80 -21.33 -8.34
N THR A 492 -9.91 -20.00 -8.29
CA THR A 492 -9.48 -19.21 -7.13
C THR A 492 -10.47 -19.38 -5.97
N ALA A 493 -11.78 -19.41 -6.28
CA ALA A 493 -12.82 -19.66 -5.29
C ALA A 493 -12.67 -21.06 -4.66
N ARG A 494 -12.42 -22.11 -5.46
CA ARG A 494 -12.15 -23.46 -4.95
C ARG A 494 -10.97 -23.47 -3.96
N ALA A 495 -9.87 -22.80 -4.30
CA ALA A 495 -8.72 -22.70 -3.41
C ALA A 495 -9.05 -21.96 -2.10
N ALA A 496 -9.90 -20.92 -2.14
CA ALA A 496 -10.34 -20.22 -0.92
C ALA A 496 -11.30 -21.06 -0.07
N ALA A 497 -12.18 -21.84 -0.71
CA ALA A 497 -13.12 -22.73 -0.06
C ALA A 497 -12.43 -23.89 0.69
N GLU A 498 -11.27 -24.37 0.21
CA GLU A 498 -10.44 -25.36 0.92
C GLU A 498 -10.07 -24.88 2.35
N TYR A 499 -9.95 -23.57 2.54
CA TYR A 499 -9.67 -22.94 3.83
C TYR A 499 -10.92 -22.39 4.53
N ARG A 500 -12.11 -22.82 4.08
CA ARG A 500 -13.43 -22.46 4.65
C ARG A 500 -13.81 -20.97 4.54
N MET A 501 -13.14 -20.19 3.69
CA MET A 501 -13.54 -18.80 3.44
C MET A 501 -14.92 -18.72 2.78
N ARG A 502 -15.66 -17.63 3.02
CA ARG A 502 -16.92 -17.33 2.31
C ARG A 502 -16.58 -16.77 0.93
N THR A 503 -16.79 -17.55 -0.12
CA THR A 503 -16.32 -17.20 -1.46
C THR A 503 -17.38 -16.47 -2.28
N GLU A 504 -16.96 -15.39 -2.93
CA GLU A 504 -17.76 -14.63 -3.89
C GLU A 504 -17.01 -14.58 -5.22
N THR A 505 -17.57 -15.17 -6.29
CA THR A 505 -16.86 -15.32 -7.56
C THR A 505 -17.32 -14.26 -8.58
N ALA A 506 -16.37 -13.60 -9.24
CA ALA A 506 -16.67 -12.71 -10.35
C ALA A 506 -17.25 -13.49 -11.55
N ALA A 507 -18.18 -12.87 -12.29
CA ALA A 507 -18.85 -13.52 -13.43
C ALA A 507 -17.89 -13.87 -14.58
N GLN A 508 -16.76 -13.17 -14.68
CA GLN A 508 -15.71 -13.40 -15.66
C GLN A 508 -14.35 -13.25 -14.98
N ALA A 509 -13.33 -13.93 -15.51
CA ALA A 509 -11.96 -13.85 -15.02
C ALA A 509 -11.26 -12.53 -15.39
N SER A 510 -11.81 -11.41 -14.92
CA SER A 510 -11.33 -10.06 -15.20
C SER A 510 -11.39 -9.15 -13.97
N MET A 511 -10.55 -8.13 -13.94
CA MET A 511 -10.58 -7.11 -12.88
C MET A 511 -11.89 -6.31 -12.90
N ASN A 512 -12.49 -6.10 -14.08
CA ASN A 512 -13.76 -5.39 -14.22
C ASN A 512 -14.89 -6.13 -13.53
N ALA A 513 -15.03 -7.42 -13.81
CA ALA A 513 -16.04 -8.26 -13.19
C ALA A 513 -15.83 -8.39 -11.67
N MET A 514 -14.59 -8.33 -11.19
CA MET A 514 -14.30 -8.31 -9.76
C MET A 514 -14.78 -7.01 -9.09
N VAL A 515 -14.55 -5.85 -9.70
CA VAL A 515 -15.07 -4.57 -9.20
C VAL A 515 -16.59 -4.57 -9.19
N GLU A 516 -17.24 -5.07 -10.25
CA GLU A 516 -18.69 -5.21 -10.33
C GLU A 516 -19.23 -6.11 -9.20
N LYS A 517 -18.58 -7.24 -8.93
CA LYS A 517 -18.94 -8.12 -7.81
C LYS A 517 -18.77 -7.43 -6.45
N ILE A 518 -17.71 -6.65 -6.25
CA ILE A 518 -17.53 -5.87 -5.02
C ILE A 518 -18.64 -4.83 -4.86
N MET A 519 -19.01 -4.16 -5.94
CA MET A 519 -20.12 -3.20 -5.95
C MET A 519 -21.46 -3.87 -5.66
N GLU A 520 -21.72 -5.04 -6.20
CA GLU A 520 -22.94 -5.82 -5.87
C GLU A 520 -23.05 -6.13 -4.37
N LEU A 521 -21.93 -6.43 -3.72
CA LEU A 521 -21.89 -6.88 -2.33
C LEU A 521 -21.85 -5.74 -1.31
N PHE A 522 -21.14 -4.65 -1.62
CA PHE A 522 -20.74 -3.66 -0.62
C PHE A 522 -21.16 -2.23 -0.92
N ARG A 523 -21.85 -2.00 -2.04
CA ARG A 523 -22.30 -0.66 -2.41
C ARG A 523 -23.24 -0.07 -1.36
N ASN A 524 -22.99 1.18 -0.99
CA ASN A 524 -23.90 1.96 -0.15
C ASN A 524 -25.16 2.31 -0.95
N ASN A 525 -26.31 2.18 -0.30
CA ASN A 525 -27.63 2.44 -0.89
C ASN A 525 -27.88 3.93 -1.13
#